data_AF-A0A975CRY0-F1
#
_entry.id   AF-A0A975CRY0-F1
#
_cell.length_a   1.000
_cell.length_b   1.000
_cell.length_c   1.000
_cell.angle_alpha   90.00
_cell.angle_beta   90.00
_cell.angle_gamma   90.00
#
_symmetry.space_group_name_H-M   'P 1'
#
loop_
_entity.id
_entity.type
_entity.pdbx_description
1 polymer ?
#
loop_
_entity_poly.entity_id
_entity_poly.type
_entity_poly.pdbx_seq_one_letter_code
_entity_poly.pdbx_strand_id
1 'polypeptide(L)'
;MKTAINSGVTLLDFIREQQQLKGTKIECRKGDCSACTVLVGELKDNKVNYQSITSCISPLGNTNGKHIVTVEGINSLDIMKITGHKSFFSLMNYIRCENLEIVLKLSEHEFFNQKL
;
A
#
# COMPACT_ATOMS: atom_id res chain seq x y z
N MET A 1 -4.80 -10.49 -6.75
CA MET A 1 -4.48 -11.33 -5.58
C MET A 1 -5.40 -12.54 -5.59
N LYS A 2 -4.87 -13.74 -5.37
CA LYS A 2 -5.64 -14.99 -5.16
C LYS A 2 -4.93 -15.79 -4.06
N THR A 3 -5.65 -16.27 -3.05
CA THR A 3 -5.08 -17.02 -1.91
C THR A 3 -6.13 -17.94 -1.30
N ALA A 4 -5.68 -19.02 -0.64
CA ALA A 4 -6.53 -19.96 0.09
C ALA A 4 -6.65 -19.63 1.60
N ILE A 5 -6.03 -18.52 2.05
CA ILE A 5 -6.13 -18.04 3.44
C ILE A 5 -7.56 -17.59 3.75
N ASN A 6 -7.97 -17.78 5.00
CA ASN A 6 -9.28 -17.35 5.51
C ASN A 6 -9.56 -15.86 5.16
N SER A 7 -10.69 -15.61 4.49
CA SER A 7 -11.09 -14.29 4.00
C SER A 7 -11.37 -13.26 5.10
N GLY A 8 -11.62 -13.71 6.33
CA GLY A 8 -11.85 -12.87 7.51
C GLY A 8 -10.57 -12.34 8.16
N VAL A 9 -9.39 -12.85 7.78
CA VAL A 9 -8.10 -12.29 8.24
C VAL A 9 -7.97 -10.86 7.73
N THR A 10 -7.39 -9.96 8.52
CA THR A 10 -7.15 -8.60 8.04
C THR A 10 -6.10 -8.60 6.92
N LEU A 11 -6.24 -7.70 5.96
CA LEU A 11 -5.27 -7.56 4.89
C LEU A 11 -3.87 -7.25 5.46
N LEU A 12 -3.79 -6.47 6.54
CA LEU A 12 -2.52 -6.18 7.21
C LEU A 12 -1.84 -7.44 7.76
N ASP A 13 -2.58 -8.29 8.46
CA ASP A 13 -2.01 -9.51 9.04
C ASP A 13 -1.59 -10.49 7.93
N PHE A 14 -2.34 -10.57 6.82
CA PHE A 14 -1.90 -11.35 5.65
C PHE A 14 -0.59 -10.82 5.05
N ILE A 15 -0.50 -9.51 4.80
CA ILE A 15 0.69 -8.87 4.22
C ILE A 15 1.93 -9.13 5.10
N ARG A 16 1.79 -8.96 6.41
CA ARG A 16 2.94 -9.03 7.32
C ARG A 16 3.33 -10.45 7.70
N GLU A 17 2.35 -11.31 7.97
CA GLU A 17 2.60 -12.64 8.51
C GLU A 17 2.67 -13.71 7.42
N GLN A 18 1.87 -13.59 6.36
CA GLN A 18 1.87 -14.58 5.27
C GLN A 18 2.81 -14.19 4.14
N GLN A 19 2.88 -12.89 3.77
CA GLN A 19 3.77 -12.41 2.71
C GLN A 19 5.12 -11.89 3.23
N GLN A 20 5.29 -11.78 4.55
CA GLN A 20 6.52 -11.26 5.21
C GLN A 20 6.91 -9.84 4.76
N LEU A 21 5.95 -9.05 4.29
CA LEU A 21 6.11 -7.65 3.90
C LEU A 21 5.81 -6.75 5.11
N LYS A 22 6.86 -6.28 5.80
CA LYS A 22 6.76 -5.62 7.12
C LYS A 22 6.89 -4.08 7.06
N GLY A 23 6.96 -3.52 5.86
CA GLY A 23 6.98 -2.10 5.57
C GLY A 23 5.67 -1.42 5.98
N THR A 24 4.53 -2.01 5.63
CA THR A 24 3.21 -1.58 6.14
C THR A 24 3.11 -1.81 7.65
N LYS A 25 2.76 -0.78 8.43
CA LYS A 25 2.92 -0.79 9.90
C LYS A 25 1.64 -1.16 10.65
N ILE A 26 1.83 -1.72 11.85
CA ILE A 26 0.77 -1.97 12.84
C ILE A 26 0.91 -0.90 13.92
N GLU A 27 0.06 0.12 13.88
CA GLU A 27 0.04 1.18 14.89
C GLU A 27 -1.29 1.16 15.66
N CYS A 28 -2.37 1.73 15.11
CA CYS A 28 -3.64 1.88 15.86
C CYS A 28 -4.63 0.71 15.74
N ARG A 29 -4.54 -0.13 14.69
CA ARG A 29 -5.50 -1.21 14.33
C ARG A 29 -7.00 -0.81 14.24
N LYS A 30 -7.32 0.48 14.21
CA LYS A 30 -8.70 0.99 14.10
C LYS A 30 -8.96 1.90 12.89
N GLY A 31 -7.88 2.28 12.19
CA GLY A 31 -7.93 3.01 10.93
C GLY A 31 -7.62 4.49 10.99
N ASP A 32 -7.36 5.04 12.17
CA ASP A 32 -7.15 6.49 12.36
C ASP A 32 -5.74 6.97 11.97
N CYS A 33 -4.70 6.14 12.14
CA CYS A 33 -3.30 6.58 12.00
C CYS A 33 -2.73 6.48 10.58
N SER A 34 -3.43 5.82 9.66
CA SER A 34 -3.00 5.58 8.27
C SER A 34 -1.63 4.90 8.05
N ALA A 35 -0.95 4.42 9.10
CA ALA A 35 0.31 3.69 8.98
C ALA A 35 0.17 2.32 8.28
N CYS A 36 -1.05 1.77 8.24
CA CYS A 36 -1.40 0.53 7.58
C CYS A 36 -1.93 0.73 6.14
N THR A 37 -1.74 1.91 5.55
CA THR A 37 -2.29 2.22 4.21
C THR A 37 -1.57 1.44 3.10
N VAL A 38 -2.34 0.94 2.14
CA VAL A 38 -1.86 0.26 0.93
C VAL A 38 -2.66 0.74 -0.28
N LEU A 39 -2.14 0.55 -1.50
CA LEU A 39 -2.91 0.78 -2.72
C LEU A 39 -3.60 -0.50 -3.18
N VAL A 40 -4.81 -0.33 -3.70
CA VAL A 40 -5.60 -1.38 -4.34
C VAL A 40 -5.94 -0.96 -5.76
N GLY A 41 -5.36 -1.66 -6.72
CA GLY A 41 -5.63 -1.53 -8.14
C GLY A 41 -6.74 -2.46 -8.59
N GLU A 42 -7.71 -1.93 -9.31
CA GLU A 42 -8.78 -2.69 -9.95
C GLU A 42 -8.82 -2.37 -11.44
N LEU A 43 -8.89 -3.40 -12.28
CA LEU A 43 -8.95 -3.24 -13.73
C LEU A 43 -10.37 -2.84 -14.13
N LYS A 44 -10.51 -1.67 -14.76
CA LYS A 44 -11.77 -1.16 -15.30
C LYS A 44 -11.51 -0.45 -16.63
N ASP A 45 -12.24 -0.79 -17.67
CA ASP A 45 -12.15 -0.16 -19.00
C ASP A 45 -10.71 -0.13 -19.57
N ASN A 46 -9.97 -1.26 -19.44
CA ASN A 46 -8.55 -1.40 -19.80
C ASN A 46 -7.59 -0.43 -19.09
N LYS A 47 -8.03 0.16 -17.97
CA LYS A 47 -7.20 0.98 -17.09
C LYS A 47 -7.20 0.39 -15.69
N VAL A 48 -6.05 0.35 -15.05
CA VAL A 48 -6.00 0.02 -13.61
C VAL A 48 -6.27 1.30 -12.84
N ASN A 49 -7.33 1.29 -12.01
CA ASN A 49 -7.62 2.39 -11.10
C ASN A 49 -7.14 2.01 -9.71
N TYR A 50 -6.24 2.81 -9.15
CA TYR A 50 -5.71 2.60 -7.80
C TYR A 50 -6.41 3.53 -6.81
N GLN A 51 -6.73 2.97 -5.64
CA GLN A 51 -7.21 3.71 -4.49
C GLN A 51 -6.45 3.29 -3.23
N SER A 52 -6.28 4.21 -2.30
CA SER A 52 -5.70 3.91 -0.99
C SER A 52 -6.75 3.30 -0.06
N ILE A 53 -6.36 2.28 0.71
CA ILE A 53 -7.21 1.70 1.76
C ILE A 53 -6.41 1.44 3.04
N THR A 54 -7.14 1.38 4.15
CA THR A 54 -6.61 1.03 5.46
C THR A 54 -6.63 -0.49 5.66
N SER A 55 -5.47 -1.15 5.50
CA SER A 55 -5.39 -2.63 5.51
C SER A 55 -5.69 -3.28 6.86
N CYS A 56 -5.53 -2.56 7.97
CA CYS A 56 -5.71 -3.09 9.33
C CYS A 56 -7.17 -3.37 9.70
N ILE A 57 -8.13 -2.74 9.03
CA ILE A 57 -9.57 -2.97 9.23
C ILE A 57 -10.23 -3.61 8.00
N SER A 58 -9.47 -3.82 6.93
CA SER A 58 -9.98 -4.38 5.68
C SER A 58 -9.85 -5.90 5.70
N PRO A 59 -10.96 -6.67 5.57
CA PRO A 59 -10.89 -8.11 5.41
C PRO A 59 -10.16 -8.51 4.12
N LEU A 60 -9.37 -9.59 4.18
CA LEU A 60 -8.63 -10.14 3.05
C LEU A 60 -9.55 -10.56 1.90
N GLY A 61 -10.79 -10.98 2.19
CA GLY A 61 -11.78 -11.31 1.15
C GLY A 61 -12.04 -10.18 0.16
N ASN A 62 -11.90 -8.92 0.58
CA ASN A 62 -12.19 -7.75 -0.25
C ASN A 62 -11.15 -7.50 -1.37
N THR A 63 -10.01 -8.20 -1.34
CA THR A 63 -8.91 -8.00 -2.29
C THR A 63 -8.81 -9.09 -3.36
N ASN A 64 -9.75 -10.03 -3.40
CA ASN A 64 -9.78 -11.06 -4.44
C ASN A 64 -9.85 -10.42 -5.83
N GLY A 65 -8.95 -10.86 -6.73
CA GLY A 65 -8.86 -10.31 -8.10
C GLY A 65 -8.23 -8.91 -8.19
N LYS A 66 -7.93 -8.24 -7.07
CA LYS A 66 -7.34 -6.89 -7.06
C LYS A 66 -5.81 -6.92 -6.98
N HIS A 67 -5.16 -5.89 -7.48
CA HIS A 67 -3.72 -5.70 -7.34
C HIS A 67 -3.42 -4.94 -6.05
N ILE A 68 -2.61 -5.50 -5.15
CA ILE A 68 -2.26 -4.86 -3.88
C ILE A 68 -0.82 -4.39 -3.96
N VAL A 69 -0.59 -3.10 -3.71
CA VAL A 69 0.75 -2.50 -3.68
C VAL A 69 1.03 -1.97 -2.28
N THR A 70 2.09 -2.51 -1.68
CA THR A 70 2.62 -2.09 -0.38
C THR A 70 3.84 -1.19 -0.59
N VAL A 71 4.38 -0.61 0.49
CA VAL A 71 5.56 0.29 0.41
C VAL A 71 6.77 -0.40 -0.22
N GLU A 72 6.91 -1.72 -0.06
CA GLU A 72 7.97 -2.53 -0.65
C GLU A 72 7.85 -2.67 -2.18
N GLY A 73 6.65 -2.52 -2.73
CA GLY A 73 6.40 -2.59 -4.16
C GLY A 73 6.81 -1.31 -4.92
N ILE A 74 7.27 -0.27 -4.22
CA ILE A 74 7.64 1.01 -4.83
C ILE A 74 9.15 1.20 -4.77
N ASN A 75 9.74 1.63 -5.88
CA ASN A 75 11.17 1.92 -5.94
C ASN A 75 11.54 3.08 -5.00
N SER A 76 12.58 2.91 -4.20
CA SER A 76 13.04 3.92 -3.24
C SER A 76 13.39 5.27 -3.89
N LEU A 77 13.94 5.27 -5.11
CA LEU A 77 14.21 6.50 -5.87
C LEU A 77 12.92 7.23 -6.26
N ASP A 78 11.87 6.48 -6.61
CA ASP A 78 10.58 7.06 -6.97
C ASP A 78 9.87 7.61 -5.73
N ILE A 79 9.91 6.89 -4.59
CA ILE A 79 9.43 7.43 -3.32
C ILE A 79 10.17 8.72 -3.00
N MET A 80 11.50 8.76 -3.10
CA MET A 80 12.29 9.98 -2.82
C MET A 80 11.91 11.15 -3.73
N LYS A 81 11.71 10.92 -5.03
CA LYS A 81 11.26 11.97 -5.97
C LYS A 81 9.88 12.50 -5.59
N ILE A 82 8.94 11.59 -5.31
CA ILE A 82 7.54 11.92 -4.99
C ILE A 82 7.43 12.66 -3.65
N THR A 83 8.23 12.24 -2.66
CA THR A 83 8.20 12.78 -1.29
C THR A 83 9.15 13.98 -1.13
N GLY A 84 10.02 14.25 -2.10
CA GLY A 84 10.97 15.38 -2.07
C GLY A 84 12.18 15.15 -1.17
N HIS A 85 12.43 13.92 -0.71
CA HIS A 85 13.57 13.61 0.16
C HIS A 85 14.87 13.54 -0.64
N LYS A 86 15.88 14.31 -0.22
CA LYS A 86 17.20 14.38 -0.87
C LYS A 86 18.21 13.36 -0.34
N SER A 87 17.87 12.65 0.73
CA SER A 87 18.74 11.61 1.31
C SER A 87 17.94 10.39 1.74
N PHE A 88 18.56 9.22 1.58
CA PHE A 88 17.97 7.95 1.98
C PHE A 88 17.68 7.92 3.49
N PHE A 89 18.54 8.52 4.31
CA PHE A 89 18.34 8.60 5.76
C PHE A 89 17.08 9.39 6.13
N SER A 90 16.84 10.54 5.46
CA SER A 90 15.64 11.34 5.68
C SER A 90 14.38 10.58 5.25
N LEU A 91 14.45 9.90 4.10
CA LEU A 91 13.35 9.05 3.64
C LEU A 91 13.04 7.92 4.63
N MET A 92 14.05 7.23 5.15
CA MET A 92 13.86 6.11 6.08
C MET A 92 13.24 6.54 7.40
N ASN A 93 13.52 7.76 7.88
CA ASN A 93 12.84 8.33 9.05
C ASN A 93 11.39 8.74 8.73
N TYR A 94 11.14 9.20 7.52
CA TYR A 94 9.79 9.57 7.08
C TYR A 94 8.87 8.35 6.87
N ILE A 95 9.35 7.29 6.21
CA ILE A 95 8.65 5.99 6.07
C ILE A 95 8.34 5.35 7.44
N ARG A 96 9.08 5.73 8.49
CA ARG A 96 8.79 5.29 9.86
C ARG A 96 7.61 6.02 10.51
N CYS A 97 7.30 7.24 10.11
CA CYS A 97 6.28 8.06 10.74
C CYS A 97 4.94 8.00 10.00
N GLU A 98 4.92 8.10 8.66
CA GLU A 98 3.67 8.21 7.91
C GLU A 98 3.73 7.53 6.53
N ASN A 99 2.97 6.45 6.35
CA ASN A 99 2.83 5.77 5.04
C ASN A 99 1.76 6.45 4.13
N LEU A 100 0.94 7.35 4.67
CA LEU A 100 -0.23 7.88 3.97
C LEU A 100 0.14 8.79 2.79
N GLU A 101 1.01 9.78 3.00
CA GLU A 101 1.36 10.74 1.96
C GLU A 101 2.12 10.08 0.79
N ILE A 102 2.93 9.05 1.06
CA ILE A 102 3.57 8.22 0.03
C ILE A 102 2.48 7.58 -0.84
N VAL A 103 1.52 6.91 -0.21
CA VAL A 103 0.48 6.16 -0.91
C VAL A 103 -0.45 7.09 -1.71
N LEU A 104 -0.84 8.24 -1.17
CA LEU A 104 -1.66 9.23 -1.89
C LEU A 104 -0.93 9.76 -3.12
N LYS A 105 0.30 10.24 -2.96
CA LYS A 105 1.07 10.76 -4.09
C LYS A 105 1.39 9.69 -5.15
N LEU A 106 1.49 8.42 -4.75
CA LEU A 106 1.63 7.31 -5.70
C LEU A 106 0.36 7.05 -6.50
N SER A 107 -0.83 7.10 -5.89
CA SER A 107 -2.08 6.94 -6.64
C SER A 107 -2.28 8.01 -7.73
N GLU A 108 -1.70 9.18 -7.54
CA GLU A 108 -1.74 10.29 -8.50
C GLU A 108 -0.62 10.21 -9.54
N HIS A 109 0.44 9.42 -9.30
CA HIS A 109 1.58 9.34 -10.19
C HIS A 109 1.23 8.68 -11.54
N GLU A 110 1.80 9.18 -12.63
CA GLU A 110 1.51 8.73 -14.00
C GLU A 110 1.73 7.22 -14.18
N PHE A 111 2.72 6.64 -13.48
CA PHE A 111 2.98 5.20 -13.47
C PHE A 111 1.74 4.36 -13.09
N PHE A 112 0.97 4.80 -12.10
CA PHE A 112 -0.24 4.09 -11.65
C PHE A 112 -1.50 4.48 -12.45
N ASN A 113 -1.37 5.41 -13.40
CA ASN A 113 -2.46 5.89 -14.26
C ASN A 113 -2.35 5.44 -15.72
N GLN A 114 -1.44 4.51 -16.04
CA GLN A 114 -1.26 4.03 -17.41
C GLN A 114 -2.44 3.15 -17.88
N LYS A 115 -2.86 3.36 -19.13
CA LYS A 115 -3.75 2.41 -19.84
C LYS A 115 -2.95 1.16 -20.19
N LEU A 116 -3.53 0.00 -19.93
CA LEU A 116 -2.99 -1.30 -20.37
C LEU A 116 -3.31 -1.53 -21.85
#